data_AF-A0A8T4TQB8-F1
#
_entry.id   AF-A0A8T4TQB8-F1
#
_cell.length_a   1.000
_cell.length_b   1.000
_cell.length_c   1.000
_cell.angle_alpha   90.00
_cell.angle_beta   90.00
_cell.angle_gamma   90.00
#
_symmetry.space_group_name_H-M   'P 1'
#
loop_
_entity.id
_entity.type
_entity.pdbx_description
1 polymer ?
#
loop_
_entity_poly.entity_id
_entity_poly.type
_entity_poly.pdbx_seq_one_letter_code
_entity_poly.pdbx_strand_id
1 'polypeptide(L)'
;MEYGIITKLLMTKGVDNVEIPESIRKKTCIEAGTVMFKKGMYEEAAKTFAKANLKQELLASGDWLSQQGRFSDAAYFYKFSQDTKRMEACAHACMNQGASQQAKILFEILGNKNMLLFLQDNFGV
;
A
#
# COMPACT_ATOMS: atom_id res chain seq x y z
N MET A 1 18.96 -1.88 -14.48
CA MET A 1 17.50 -2.04 -14.66
C MET A 1 17.30 -2.68 -16.02
N GLU A 2 16.86 -3.93 -16.03
CA GLU A 2 16.60 -4.71 -17.25
C GLU A 2 15.36 -4.19 -17.98
N TYR A 3 14.38 -3.64 -17.26
CA TYR A 3 13.08 -3.19 -17.78
C TYR A 3 12.86 -1.68 -17.65
N GLY A 4 13.92 -0.88 -17.74
CA GLY A 4 13.89 0.56 -17.43
C GLY A 4 12.82 1.39 -18.16
N ILE A 5 12.53 1.06 -19.43
CA ILE A 5 11.46 1.73 -20.20
C ILE A 5 10.08 1.42 -19.60
N ILE A 6 9.80 0.14 -19.31
CA ILE A 6 8.52 -0.27 -18.74
C ILE A 6 8.38 0.28 -17.32
N THR A 7 9.44 0.25 -16.52
CA THR A 7 9.46 0.89 -15.19
C THR A 7 9.06 2.36 -15.27
N LYS A 8 9.63 3.13 -16.20
CA LYS A 8 9.26 4.54 -16.42
C LYS A 8 7.81 4.69 -16.87
N LEU A 9 7.33 3.80 -17.73
CA LEU A 9 5.95 3.81 -18.19
C LEU A 9 4.97 3.56 -17.03
N LEU A 10 5.22 2.54 -16.20
CA LEU A 10 4.41 2.20 -15.02
C LEU A 10 4.35 3.37 -14.03
N MET A 11 5.48 4.05 -13.80
CA MET A 11 5.55 5.21 -12.92
C MET A 11 4.79 6.44 -13.44
N THR A 12 4.68 6.61 -14.77
CA THR A 12 4.10 7.82 -15.37
C THR A 12 2.62 7.65 -15.75
N LYS A 13 2.22 6.43 -16.14
CA LYS A 13 0.85 6.11 -16.56
C LYS A 13 0.05 5.41 -15.47
N GLY A 14 0.70 4.90 -14.43
CA GLY A 14 0.07 4.05 -13.43
C GLY A 14 -0.02 2.61 -13.92
N VAL A 15 0.22 1.66 -13.00
CA VAL A 15 0.28 0.23 -13.31
C VAL A 15 -1.04 -0.34 -13.84
N ASP A 16 -2.17 0.24 -13.45
CA ASP A 16 -3.50 -0.17 -13.91
C ASP A 16 -3.71 0.13 -15.40
N ASN A 17 -3.03 1.14 -15.95
CA ASN A 17 -3.18 1.59 -17.34
C ASN A 17 -2.15 1.01 -18.31
N VAL A 18 -1.30 0.10 -17.85
CA VAL A 18 -0.23 -0.50 -18.66
C VAL A 18 -0.43 -2.00 -18.71
N GLU A 19 -0.56 -2.54 -19.92
CA GLU A 19 -0.55 -3.98 -20.14
C GLU A 19 0.89 -4.51 -20.07
N ILE A 20 1.08 -5.59 -19.31
CA ILE A 20 2.40 -6.22 -19.13
C ILE A 20 2.28 -7.67 -19.58
N PRO A 21 3.03 -8.09 -20.62
CA PRO A 21 3.04 -9.47 -21.07
C PRO A 21 3.37 -10.43 -19.92
N GLU A 22 2.63 -11.54 -19.84
CA GLU A 22 2.78 -12.55 -18.77
C GLU A 22 4.23 -13.00 -18.60
N SER A 23 4.94 -13.20 -19.72
CA SER A 23 6.33 -13.68 -19.77
C SER A 23 7.34 -12.81 -19.01
N ILE A 24 7.08 -11.50 -18.89
CA ILE A 24 7.96 -10.55 -18.21
C ILE A 24 7.33 -9.94 -16.95
N ARG A 25 6.02 -10.12 -16.74
CA ARG A 25 5.24 -9.43 -15.71
C ARG A 25 5.87 -9.51 -14.33
N LYS A 26 6.23 -10.71 -13.87
CA LYS A 26 6.82 -10.90 -12.56
C LYS A 26 8.11 -10.09 -12.38
N LYS A 27 9.07 -10.23 -13.30
CA LYS A 27 10.38 -9.56 -13.22
C LYS A 27 10.22 -8.04 -13.32
N THR A 28 9.42 -7.56 -14.27
CA THR A 28 9.19 -6.14 -14.47
C THR A 28 8.47 -5.51 -13.27
N CYS A 29 7.47 -6.16 -12.70
CA CYS A 29 6.77 -5.67 -11.51
C CYS A 29 7.67 -5.65 -10.26
N ILE A 30 8.56 -6.64 -10.08
CA ILE A 30 9.56 -6.62 -8.99
C ILE A 30 10.48 -5.40 -9.16
N GLU A 31 11.04 -5.20 -10.35
CA GLU A 31 11.95 -4.08 -10.62
C GLU A 31 11.25 -2.74 -10.43
N ALA A 32 10.10 -2.53 -11.08
CA ALA A 32 9.37 -1.28 -11.03
C ALA A 32 8.82 -0.97 -9.64
N GLY A 33 8.22 -1.96 -8.96
CA GLY A 33 7.70 -1.80 -7.60
C GLY A 33 8.81 -1.49 -6.61
N THR A 34 9.99 -2.10 -6.74
CA THR A 34 11.17 -1.78 -5.91
C THR A 34 11.63 -0.34 -6.14
N VAL A 35 11.66 0.13 -7.39
CA VAL A 35 12.04 1.50 -7.73
C VAL A 35 11.04 2.51 -7.16
N MET A 36 9.73 2.24 -7.30
CA MET A 36 8.66 3.05 -6.73
C MET A 36 8.76 3.13 -5.20
N PHE A 37 8.98 1.98 -4.55
CA PHE A 37 9.16 1.90 -3.10
C PHE A 37 10.32 2.78 -2.61
N LYS A 38 11.48 2.68 -3.28
CA LYS A 38 12.67 3.50 -2.96
C LYS A 38 12.45 4.99 -3.19
N LYS A 39 11.52 5.36 -4.05
CA LYS A 39 11.14 6.75 -4.34
C LYS A 39 10.00 7.27 -3.46
N GLY A 40 9.50 6.46 -2.53
CA GLY A 40 8.39 6.83 -1.66
C GLY A 40 7.01 6.75 -2.32
N MET A 41 6.89 6.19 -3.52
CA MET A 41 5.63 5.99 -4.24
C MET A 41 4.96 4.69 -3.77
N TYR A 42 4.53 4.65 -2.51
CA TYR A 42 4.15 3.42 -1.83
C TYR A 42 2.86 2.79 -2.36
N GLU A 43 1.85 3.61 -2.68
CA GLU A 43 0.61 3.09 -3.24
C GLU A 43 0.84 2.47 -4.62
N GLU A 44 1.59 3.14 -5.50
CA GLU A 44 1.96 2.62 -6.82
C GLU A 44 2.83 1.37 -6.72
N ALA A 45 3.78 1.33 -5.78
CA ALA A 45 4.58 0.15 -5.52
C ALA A 45 3.71 -1.04 -5.12
N ALA A 46 2.76 -0.83 -4.19
CA ALA A 46 1.86 -1.88 -3.74
C ALA A 46 0.94 -2.38 -4.87
N LYS A 47 0.34 -1.48 -5.66
CA LYS A 47 -0.43 -1.86 -6.86
C LYS A 47 0.42 -2.66 -7.85
N THR A 48 1.68 -2.26 -8.04
CA THR A 48 2.59 -2.93 -8.98
C THR A 48 2.93 -4.34 -8.54
N PHE A 49 3.16 -4.55 -7.24
CA PHE A 49 3.35 -5.89 -6.68
C PHE A 49 2.08 -6.73 -6.76
N ALA A 50 0.91 -6.13 -6.49
CA ALA A 50 -0.38 -6.80 -6.61
C ALA A 50 -0.65 -7.32 -8.03
N LYS A 51 -0.33 -6.53 -9.07
CA LYS A 51 -0.52 -6.92 -10.47
C LYS A 51 0.26 -8.18 -10.89
N ALA A 52 1.33 -8.50 -10.17
CA ALA A 52 2.14 -9.71 -10.38
C ALA A 52 1.93 -10.78 -9.29
N ASN A 53 0.90 -10.65 -8.45
CA ASN A 53 0.60 -11.56 -7.33
C ASN A 53 1.78 -11.76 -6.36
N LEU A 54 2.56 -10.70 -6.12
CA LEU A 54 3.78 -10.71 -5.31
C LEU A 54 3.45 -10.53 -3.82
N LYS A 55 2.76 -11.52 -3.23
CA LYS A 55 2.25 -11.43 -1.84
C LYS A 55 3.38 -11.30 -0.80
N GLN A 56 4.51 -11.96 -1.01
CA GLN A 56 5.64 -11.89 -0.07
C GLN A 56 6.28 -10.49 -0.07
N GLU A 57 6.47 -9.91 -1.24
CA GLU A 57 7.00 -8.55 -1.42
C GLU A 57 6.04 -7.52 -0.80
N LEU A 58 4.73 -7.69 -1.00
CA LEU A 58 3.72 -6.86 -0.34
C LEU A 58 3.87 -6.90 1.19
N LEU A 59 3.87 -8.10 1.78
CA LEU A 59 3.96 -8.25 3.24
C LEU A 59 5.29 -7.70 3.78
N ALA A 60 6.41 -8.00 3.13
CA ALA A 60 7.72 -7.51 3.55
C ALA A 60 7.83 -5.98 3.48
N SER A 61 7.32 -5.36 2.41
CA SER A 61 7.28 -3.91 2.27
C SER A 61 6.39 -3.24 3.31
N GLY A 62 5.21 -3.82 3.58
CA GLY A 62 4.32 -3.35 4.64
C GLY A 62 4.97 -3.43 6.02
N ASP A 63 5.58 -4.58 6.34
CA ASP A 63 6.25 -4.82 7.63
C ASP A 63 7.41 -3.84 7.84
N TRP A 64 8.22 -3.60 6.80
CA TRP A 64 9.30 -2.64 6.86
C TRP A 64 8.79 -1.23 7.16
N LEU A 65 7.74 -0.76 6.46
CA LEU A 65 7.15 0.57 6.69
C LEU A 65 6.53 0.69 8.08
N SER A 66 5.84 -0.36 8.53
CA SER A 66 5.23 -0.41 9.86
C SER A 66 6.29 -0.31 10.95
N GLN A 67 7.45 -0.96 10.80
CA GLN A 67 8.57 -0.85 11.74
C GLN A 67 9.16 0.57 11.79
N GLN A 68 9.06 1.34 10.70
CA GLN A 68 9.45 2.75 10.67
C GLN A 68 8.35 3.71 11.18
N GLY A 69 7.24 3.18 11.72
CA GLY A 69 6.10 3.97 12.19
C GLY A 69 5.26 4.59 11.07
N ARG A 70 5.47 4.18 9.82
CA ARG A 70 4.77 4.71 8.63
C ARG A 70 3.51 3.90 8.33
N PHE A 71 2.58 3.92 9.26
CA PHE A 71 1.41 3.02 9.25
C PHE A 71 0.45 3.27 8.08
N SER A 72 0.21 4.53 7.70
CA SER A 72 -0.61 4.86 6.52
C SER A 72 -0.02 4.31 5.22
N ASP A 73 1.31 4.38 5.07
CA ASP A 73 1.99 3.85 3.89
C ASP A 73 2.02 2.31 3.90
N ALA A 74 2.27 1.70 5.06
CA ALA A 74 2.24 0.25 5.24
C ALA A 74 0.86 -0.35 4.88
N ALA A 75 -0.22 0.37 5.22
CA ALA A 75 -1.57 -0.07 4.97
C ALA A 75 -1.90 -0.29 3.48
N TYR A 76 -1.25 0.43 2.55
CA TYR A 76 -1.41 0.14 1.12
C TYR A 76 -0.97 -1.29 0.79
N PHE A 77 0.16 -1.73 1.31
CA PHE A 77 0.68 -3.07 1.04
C PHE A 77 -0.20 -4.16 1.66
N TYR A 78 -0.71 -3.94 2.88
CA TYR A 78 -1.62 -4.88 3.53
C TYR A 78 -2.99 -4.95 2.85
N LYS A 79 -3.50 -3.82 2.36
CA LYS A 79 -4.71 -3.77 1.52
C LYS A 79 -4.55 -4.67 0.30
N PHE A 80 -3.45 -4.53 -0.44
CA PHE A 80 -3.23 -5.29 -1.66
C PHE A 80 -2.81 -6.75 -1.42
N SER A 81 -2.28 -7.09 -0.23
CA SER A 81 -2.05 -8.48 0.18
C SER A 81 -3.27 -9.15 0.83
N GLN A 82 -4.36 -8.39 1.00
CA GLN A 82 -5.60 -8.78 1.68
C GLN A 82 -5.40 -9.16 3.16
N ASP A 83 -4.38 -8.61 3.82
CA ASP A 83 -4.13 -8.79 5.25
C ASP A 83 -4.88 -7.72 6.06
N THR A 84 -6.18 -7.94 6.24
CA THR A 84 -7.06 -7.00 6.96
C THR A 84 -6.66 -6.80 8.41
N LYS A 85 -6.08 -7.82 9.06
CA LYS A 85 -5.62 -7.75 10.45
C LYS A 85 -4.47 -6.75 10.60
N ARG A 86 -3.45 -6.85 9.75
CA ARG A 86 -2.33 -5.89 9.78
C ARG A 86 -2.77 -4.49 9.34
N MET A 87 -3.69 -4.40 8.39
CA MET A 87 -4.26 -3.11 7.99
C MET A 87 -5.03 -2.43 9.13
N GLU A 88 -5.82 -3.19 9.89
CA GLU A 88 -6.53 -2.68 11.08
C GLU A 88 -5.54 -2.25 12.18
N ALA A 89 -4.46 -3.01 12.39
CA ALA A 89 -3.40 -2.60 13.30
C ALA A 89 -2.75 -1.27 12.88
N CYS A 90 -2.54 -1.03 11.58
CA CYS A 90 -2.08 0.27 11.08
C CYS A 90 -3.08 1.39 11.37
N ALA A 91 -4.39 1.15 11.20
CA ALA A 91 -5.42 2.14 11.50
C ALA A 91 -5.42 2.55 12.98
N HIS A 92 -5.36 1.59 13.89
CA HIS A 92 -5.21 1.87 15.32
C HIS A 92 -3.90 2.58 15.66
N ALA A 93 -2.79 2.20 15.01
CA ALA A 93 -1.51 2.84 15.24
C ALA A 93 -1.51 4.31 14.76
N CYS A 94 -2.20 4.64 13.66
CA CYS A 94 -2.42 6.02 13.24
C CYS A 94 -3.19 6.81 14.31
N MET A 95 -4.23 6.24 14.93
CA MET A 95 -4.95 6.91 16.02
C MET A 95 -4.04 7.21 17.20
N ASN A 96 -3.23 6.24 17.62
CA ASN A 96 -2.30 6.39 18.74
C ASN A 96 -1.23 7.45 18.48
N GLN A 97 -0.94 7.75 17.21
CA GLN A 97 -0.04 8.84 16.81
C GLN A 97 -0.75 10.19 16.64
N GLY A 98 -2.05 10.28 16.92
CA GLY A 98 -2.86 11.49 16.69
C GLY A 98 -3.20 11.73 15.21
N ALA A 99 -2.91 10.78 14.32
CA ALA A 99 -3.21 10.83 12.90
C ALA A 99 -4.65 10.33 12.61
N SER A 100 -5.64 10.93 13.29
CA SER A 100 -7.04 10.47 13.28
C SER A 100 -7.69 10.50 11.89
N GLN A 101 -7.32 11.47 11.04
CA GLN A 101 -7.81 11.53 9.66
C GLN A 101 -7.33 10.35 8.83
N GLN A 102 -6.07 9.96 8.98
CA GLN A 102 -5.49 8.80 8.29
C GLN A 102 -6.11 7.51 8.81
N ALA A 103 -6.31 7.39 10.13
CA ALA A 103 -7.02 6.26 10.71
C ALA A 103 -8.44 6.12 10.13
N LYS A 104 -9.18 7.23 9.99
CA LYS A 104 -10.51 7.23 9.38
C LYS A 104 -10.50 6.65 7.98
N ILE A 105 -9.61 7.11 7.11
CA ILE A 105 -9.47 6.60 5.74
C ILE A 105 -9.24 5.08 5.75
N LEU A 106 -8.41 4.58 6.65
CA LEU A 106 -8.15 3.14 6.76
C LEU A 106 -9.38 2.35 7.25
N PHE A 107 -10.11 2.87 8.23
CA PHE A 107 -11.35 2.23 8.70
C PHE A 107 -12.49 2.31 7.69
N GLU A 108 -12.54 3.35 6.84
CA GLU A 108 -13.46 3.42 5.69
C GLU A 108 -13.17 2.28 4.71
N ILE A 109 -11.90 2.05 4.38
CA ILE A 109 -11.50 0.94 3.50
C ILE A 109 -11.81 -0.42 4.14
N LEU A 110 -11.62 -0.55 5.46
CA LEU A 110 -11.93 -1.78 6.20
C LEU A 110 -13.43 -1.99 6.43
N GLY A 111 -14.27 -0.96 6.20
CA GLY A 111 -15.70 -1.00 6.50
C GLY A 111 -16.03 -1.07 8.01
N ASN A 112 -15.11 -0.64 8.88
CA ASN A 112 -15.28 -0.72 10.34
C ASN A 112 -16.14 0.44 10.86
N LYS A 113 -17.47 0.31 10.73
CA LYS A 113 -18.45 1.34 11.11
C LYS A 113 -18.33 1.79 12.57
N ASN A 114 -18.02 0.88 13.48
CA ASN A 114 -17.89 1.20 14.90
C ASN A 114 -16.73 2.16 15.14
N MET A 115 -15.58 1.91 14.51
CA MET A 115 -14.42 2.79 14.63
C MET A 115 -14.64 4.15 13.93
N LEU A 116 -15.42 4.18 12.85
CA LEU A 116 -15.78 5.44 12.19
C LEU A 116 -16.67 6.32 13.10
N LEU A 117 -17.66 5.73 13.77
CA LEU A 117 -18.47 6.46 14.75
C LEU A 117 -17.62 6.96 15.92
N PHE A 118 -16.73 6.10 16.45
CA PHE A 118 -15.82 6.49 17.51
C PHE A 118 -14.94 7.69 17.12
N LEU A 119 -14.40 7.69 15.89
CA LEU A 119 -13.57 8.77 15.38
C LEU A 119 -14.36 10.08 15.24
N GLN A 120 -15.60 9.99 14.72
CA GLN A 120 -16.49 11.13 14.60
C GLN A 120 -16.83 11.75 15.97
N ASP A 121 -17.16 10.92 16.96
CA ASP A 121 -17.60 11.37 18.29
C ASP A 121 -16.47 11.96 19.14
N ASN A 122 -15.24 11.44 18.98
CA ASN A 122 -14.11 11.80 19.86
C ASN A 122 -13.11 12.76 19.22
N PHE A 123 -13.02 12.79 17.88
CA PHE A 123 -12.03 13.59 17.15
C PHE A 123 -12.66 14.50 16.10
N GLY A 124 -13.97 14.36 15.81
CA GLY A 124 -14.67 15.19 14.84
C GLY A 124 -14.24 14.96 13.38
N VAL A 125 -13.53 13.86 13.09
CA VAL A 125 -13.04 13.50 11.75
C VAL A 125 -13.93 12.52 11.03
#